data_AF-G5E2M6-F1
#
_entry.id   AF-G5E2M6-F1
#
_cell.length_a   1.000
_cell.length_b   1.000
_cell.length_c   1.000
_cell.angle_alpha   90.00
_cell.angle_beta   90.00
_cell.angle_gamma   90.00
#
_symmetry.space_group_name_H-M   'P 1'
#
loop_
_entity.id
_entity.type
_entity.pdbx_description
1 polymer ?
#
loop_
_entity_poly.entity_id
_entity_poly.type
_entity_poly.pdbx_seq_one_letter_code
_entity_poly.pdbx_strand_id
1 'polypeptide(L)'
;QGFWLVHSTPHFPPPASQTYDWPQSGLHNGQSFLCVTYPYKQFKDLGTQLLYNTILPYDSFPPDAFSDDFHDLEAASKKGQVTQPPWNRKVILTSVGGKEFTSFSKSGKFGDDLYSGWVSQVLKSDLYVQFWLNSR
;
A
#
# COMPACT_ATOMS: atom_id res chain seq x y z
N GLN A 1 -5.20 14.71 9.38
CA GLN A 1 -5.03 14.44 7.93
C GLN A 1 -3.63 13.90 7.72
N GLY A 2 -3.36 13.29 6.57
CA GLY A 2 -2.01 12.85 6.21
C GLY A 2 -1.95 12.43 4.74
N PHE A 3 -0.80 12.00 4.27
CA PHE A 3 -0.65 11.47 2.91
C PHE A 3 -0.18 10.01 2.93
N TRP A 4 -0.52 9.29 1.87
CA TRP A 4 0.02 7.97 1.58
C TRP A 4 0.77 8.03 0.24
N LEU A 5 2.05 7.66 0.28
CA LEU A 5 2.91 7.58 -0.89
C LEU A 5 3.13 6.11 -1.25
N VAL A 6 2.76 5.73 -2.46
CA VAL A 6 3.04 4.41 -3.04
C VAL A 6 4.05 4.59 -4.17
N HIS A 7 5.11 3.80 -4.17
CA HIS A 7 6.15 3.85 -5.20
C HIS A 7 6.81 2.50 -5.45
N SER A 8 7.52 2.40 -6.58
CA SER A 8 8.28 1.21 -6.97
C SER A 8 9.79 1.31 -6.73
N THR A 9 10.30 2.48 -6.35
CA THR A 9 11.74 2.76 -6.20
C THR A 9 12.37 2.00 -5.02
N PRO A 10 13.29 1.04 -5.25
CA PRO A 10 13.96 0.32 -4.16
C PRO A 10 14.87 1.24 -3.34
N HIS A 11 15.01 0.97 -2.04
CA HIS A 11 15.84 1.76 -1.10
C HIS A 11 15.47 3.26 -1.02
N PHE A 12 14.22 3.61 -1.32
CA PHE A 12 13.67 4.95 -1.17
C PHE A 12 12.52 4.94 -0.15
N PRO A 13 12.34 6.03 0.63
CA PRO A 13 13.36 7.03 0.94
C PRO A 13 14.49 6.44 1.82
N PRO A 14 15.60 7.16 2.02
CA PRO A 14 16.59 6.81 3.03
C PRO A 14 15.97 6.80 4.44
N PRO A 15 16.56 6.06 5.40
CA PRO A 15 16.13 6.11 6.79
C PRO A 15 16.09 7.53 7.35
N ALA A 16 15.14 7.82 8.25
CA ALA A 16 14.90 9.15 8.81
C ALA A 16 16.10 9.74 9.58
N SER A 17 17.03 8.90 10.01
CA SER A 17 18.30 9.30 10.63
C SER A 17 19.34 9.84 9.63
N GLN A 18 19.09 9.70 8.33
CA GLN A 18 19.98 10.13 7.25
C GLN A 18 19.42 11.36 6.54
N THR A 19 20.30 12.09 5.84
CA THR A 19 19.89 13.17 4.95
C THR A 19 19.20 12.59 3.72
N TYR A 20 18.26 13.36 3.16
CA TYR A 20 17.61 13.00 1.90
C TYR A 20 18.65 12.76 0.79
N ASP A 21 18.45 11.67 0.05
CA ASP A 21 19.19 11.35 -1.15
C ASP A 21 18.29 10.55 -2.12
N TRP A 22 18.56 10.69 -3.42
CA TRP A 22 17.90 9.89 -4.45
C TRP A 22 18.72 8.63 -4.74
N PRO A 23 18.17 7.42 -4.50
CA PRO A 23 19.00 6.23 -4.56
C PRO A 23 19.31 5.84 -6.00
N GLN A 24 20.53 5.31 -6.22
CA GLN A 24 21.00 4.82 -7.52
C GLN A 24 20.08 3.73 -8.11
N SER A 25 19.39 2.96 -7.27
CA SER A 25 18.38 1.96 -7.69
C SER A 25 17.20 2.57 -8.47
N GLY A 26 16.91 3.86 -8.28
CA GLY A 26 15.89 4.58 -9.03
C GLY A 26 16.29 4.93 -10.46
N LEU A 27 17.55 4.76 -10.84
CA LEU A 27 18.07 5.14 -12.17
C LEU A 27 17.97 4.01 -13.21
N HIS A 28 17.90 2.75 -12.77
CA HIS A 28 17.96 1.60 -13.68
C HIS A 28 16.64 1.33 -14.41
N ASN A 29 15.52 1.41 -13.68
CA ASN A 29 14.18 1.14 -14.20
C ASN A 29 13.33 2.40 -14.14
N GLY A 30 12.36 2.52 -15.05
CA GLY A 30 11.27 3.50 -14.91
C GLY A 30 10.51 3.23 -13.61
N GLN A 31 10.30 4.27 -12.80
CA GLN A 31 9.62 4.18 -11.51
C GLN A 31 8.29 4.94 -11.55
N SER A 32 7.31 4.46 -10.79
CA SER A 32 6.04 5.17 -10.58
C SER A 32 5.92 5.65 -9.14
N PHE A 33 5.23 6.77 -8.96
CA PHE A 33 4.92 7.37 -7.67
C PHE A 33 3.46 7.85 -7.69
N LEU A 34 2.73 7.57 -6.62
CA LEU A 34 1.39 8.10 -6.39
C LEU A 34 1.31 8.60 -4.95
N CYS A 35 1.08 9.90 -4.79
CA CYS A 35 0.90 10.54 -3.49
C CYS A 35 -0.53 11.06 -3.37
N VAL A 36 -1.25 10.61 -2.34
CA VAL A 36 -2.63 11.04 -2.10
C VAL A 36 -2.78 11.49 -0.67
N THR A 37 -3.38 12.67 -0.48
CA THR A 37 -3.73 13.18 0.86
C THR A 37 -5.11 12.68 1.26
N TYR A 38 -5.20 12.04 2.43
CA TYR A 38 -6.42 11.48 2.99
C TYR A 38 -6.82 12.14 4.31
N PRO A 39 -8.15 12.23 4.59
CA PRO A 39 -8.64 12.61 5.91
C PRO A 39 -8.13 11.66 7.00
N TYR A 40 -7.99 12.17 8.23
CA TYR A 40 -7.47 11.41 9.38
C TYR A 40 -8.17 10.05 9.56
N LYS A 41 -9.51 10.02 9.48
CA LYS A 41 -10.31 8.81 9.69
C LYS A 41 -9.99 7.67 8.71
N GLN A 42 -9.53 7.98 7.50
CA GLN A 42 -9.20 6.95 6.50
C GLN A 42 -7.87 6.24 6.76
N PHE A 43 -7.04 6.75 7.68
CA PHE A 43 -5.82 6.05 8.09
C PHE A 43 -6.10 4.73 8.80
N LYS A 44 -7.30 4.55 9.36
CA LYS A 44 -7.77 3.26 9.85
C LYS A 44 -7.80 2.22 8.73
N ASP A 45 -8.46 2.54 7.62
CA ASP A 45 -8.54 1.65 6.46
C ASP A 45 -7.18 1.42 5.81
N LEU A 46 -6.32 2.45 5.77
CA LEU A 46 -4.94 2.33 5.28
C LEU A 46 -4.11 1.39 6.14
N GLY A 47 -4.19 1.49 7.48
CA GLY A 47 -3.53 0.58 8.40
C GLY A 47 -3.89 -0.87 8.12
N THR A 48 -5.18 -1.15 7.95
CA THR A 48 -5.65 -2.48 7.57
C THR A 48 -5.08 -2.92 6.21
N GLN A 49 -5.09 -2.05 5.18
CA GLN A 49 -4.49 -2.40 3.87
C GLN A 49 -3.01 -2.78 3.99
N LEU A 50 -2.22 -2.05 4.78
CA LEU A 50 -0.80 -2.36 5.02
C LEU A 50 -0.61 -3.69 5.74
N LEU A 51 -1.49 -4.04 6.67
CA LEU A 51 -1.47 -5.33 7.36
C LEU A 51 -1.73 -6.51 6.40
N TYR A 52 -2.62 -6.30 5.41
CA TYR A 52 -2.83 -7.27 4.33
C TYR A 52 -1.60 -7.41 3.43
N ASN A 53 -0.90 -6.30 3.13
CA ASN A 53 0.27 -6.32 2.27
C ASN A 53 1.53 -6.92 2.92
N THR A 54 1.52 -7.22 4.23
CA THR A 54 2.67 -7.76 4.97
C THR A 54 3.93 -6.92 4.73
N ILE A 55 3.84 -5.63 5.02
CA ILE A 55 4.96 -4.70 4.80
C ILE A 55 6.18 -5.04 5.67
N LEU A 56 7.34 -4.52 5.26
CA LEU A 56 8.59 -4.56 6.04
C LEU A 56 8.96 -3.13 6.44
N PRO A 57 8.47 -2.63 7.58
CA PRO A 57 8.81 -1.30 8.08
C PRO A 57 10.29 -1.25 8.46
N TYR A 58 10.96 -0.16 8.08
CA TYR A 58 12.33 0.15 8.51
C TYR A 58 12.37 1.37 9.44
N ASP A 59 11.46 2.33 9.26
CA ASP A 59 11.24 3.45 10.17
C ASP A 59 9.76 3.58 10.49
N SER A 60 9.45 3.92 11.74
CA SER A 60 8.09 4.21 12.19
C SER A 60 8.11 5.07 13.44
N PHE A 61 7.23 6.07 13.50
CA PHE A 61 7.06 6.94 14.67
C PHE A 61 5.56 7.24 14.89
N PRO A 62 4.73 6.24 15.22
CA PRO A 62 3.34 6.48 15.59
C PRO A 62 3.29 7.20 16.95
N PRO A 63 2.66 8.38 17.07
CA PRO A 63 2.41 9.00 18.37
C PRO A 63 1.51 8.09 19.24
N ASP A 64 1.68 8.09 20.57
CA ASP A 64 0.89 7.21 21.46
C ASP A 64 -0.63 7.38 21.28
N ALA A 65 -1.09 8.61 21.02
CA ALA A 65 -2.50 8.90 20.75
C ALA A 65 -3.06 8.21 19.49
N PHE A 66 -2.20 7.75 18.57
CA PHE A 66 -2.62 7.05 17.35
C PHE A 66 -2.93 5.58 17.61
N SER A 67 -2.41 4.99 18.68
CA SER A 67 -2.63 3.58 19.00
C SER A 67 -4.12 3.29 19.20
N ASP A 68 -4.86 4.16 19.86
CA ASP A 68 -6.30 3.98 20.12
C ASP A 68 -7.15 4.10 18.83
N ASP A 69 -6.74 4.97 17.91
CA ASP A 69 -7.49 5.21 16.66
C ASP A 69 -7.12 4.23 15.54
N PHE A 70 -5.86 3.77 15.52
CA PHE A 70 -5.24 3.06 14.39
C PHE A 70 -4.45 1.82 14.81
N HIS A 71 -5.06 0.94 15.62
CA HIS A 71 -4.46 -0.33 16.04
C HIS A 71 -3.82 -1.14 14.89
N ASP A 72 -4.49 -1.23 13.73
CA ASP A 72 -3.97 -1.98 12.57
C ASP A 72 -2.71 -1.33 11.96
N LEU A 73 -2.62 0.00 12.00
CA LEU A 73 -1.44 0.73 11.50
C LEU A 73 -0.24 0.50 12.43
N GLU A 74 -0.47 0.51 13.74
CA GLU A 74 0.56 0.17 14.73
C GLU A 74 0.99 -1.30 14.62
N ALA A 75 0.03 -2.21 14.43
CA ALA A 75 0.34 -3.62 14.17
C ALA A 75 1.17 -3.78 12.90
N ALA A 76 0.81 -3.09 11.81
CA ALA A 76 1.57 -3.11 10.56
C ALA A 76 3.00 -2.55 10.74
N SER A 77 3.18 -1.47 11.53
CA SER A 77 4.51 -0.91 11.82
C SER A 77 5.39 -1.87 12.64
N LYS A 78 4.78 -2.82 13.35
CA LYS A 78 5.46 -3.89 14.09
C LYS A 78 5.57 -5.21 13.30
N LYS A 79 5.49 -5.16 11.96
CA LYS A 79 5.54 -6.34 11.06
C LYS A 79 4.38 -7.33 11.29
N GLY A 80 3.24 -6.84 11.76
CA GLY A 80 2.01 -7.61 11.85
C GLY A 80 1.52 -8.07 10.48
N GLN A 81 0.66 -9.09 10.49
CA GLN A 81 0.02 -9.62 9.30
C GLN A 81 -1.37 -10.16 9.64
N VAL A 82 -2.24 -10.24 8.62
CA VAL A 82 -3.55 -10.88 8.78
C VAL A 82 -3.41 -12.38 9.05
N THR A 83 -4.06 -12.87 10.09
CA THR A 83 -3.97 -14.28 10.53
C THR A 83 -5.18 -15.11 10.15
N GLN A 84 -6.29 -14.48 9.75
CA GLN A 84 -7.55 -15.12 9.41
C GLN A 84 -8.05 -14.65 8.03
N PRO A 85 -8.82 -15.50 7.31
CA PRO A 85 -9.47 -15.10 6.07
C PRO A 85 -10.53 -14.00 6.30
N PRO A 86 -10.88 -13.22 5.27
CA PRO A 86 -10.41 -13.31 3.88
C PRO A 86 -8.95 -12.85 3.73
N TRP A 87 -8.23 -13.42 2.75
CA TRP A 87 -6.82 -13.12 2.47
C TRP A 87 -6.60 -11.93 1.52
N ASN A 88 -7.68 -11.24 1.18
CA ASN A 88 -7.71 -10.05 0.35
C ASN A 88 -8.72 -9.03 0.90
N ARG A 89 -8.47 -7.75 0.65
CA ARG A 89 -9.33 -6.65 1.09
C ARG A 89 -9.39 -5.54 0.06
N LYS A 90 -10.63 -5.15 -0.26
CA LYS A 90 -10.94 -4.00 -1.10
C LYS A 90 -11.56 -2.89 -0.25
N VAL A 91 -11.08 -1.67 -0.43
CA VAL A 91 -11.69 -0.48 0.19
C VAL A 91 -11.67 0.70 -0.78
N ILE A 92 -12.67 1.57 -0.69
CA ILE A 92 -12.68 2.86 -1.40
C ILE A 92 -12.16 3.92 -0.44
N LEU A 93 -11.13 4.64 -0.87
CA LEU A 93 -10.53 5.75 -0.15
C LEU A 93 -10.83 7.03 -0.90
N THR A 94 -11.21 8.08 -0.20
CA THR A 94 -11.55 9.38 -0.78
C THR A 94 -10.51 10.40 -0.36
N SER A 95 -9.79 11.00 -1.32
CA SER A 95 -8.83 12.05 -1.02
C SER A 95 -9.51 13.26 -0.37
N VAL A 96 -8.72 14.13 0.28
CA VAL A 96 -9.23 15.41 0.80
C VAL A 96 -9.87 16.26 -0.31
N GLY A 97 -9.41 16.12 -1.55
CA GLY A 97 -10.00 16.78 -2.73
C GLY A 97 -11.25 16.09 -3.29
N GLY A 98 -11.79 15.06 -2.63
CA GLY A 98 -13.03 14.37 -3.04
C GLY A 98 -12.85 13.32 -4.13
N LYS A 99 -11.62 13.01 -4.56
CA LYS A 99 -11.36 11.96 -5.56
C LYS A 99 -11.35 10.59 -4.91
N GLU A 100 -12.13 9.66 -5.45
CA GLU A 100 -12.15 8.27 -4.99
C GLU A 100 -11.04 7.41 -5.63
N PHE A 101 -10.46 6.53 -4.83
CA PHE A 101 -9.45 5.56 -5.17
C PHE A 101 -9.88 4.20 -4.63
N THR A 102 -9.97 3.17 -5.48
CA THR A 102 -10.17 1.81 -5.01
C THR A 102 -8.83 1.17 -4.69
N SER A 103 -8.62 0.83 -3.41
CA SER A 103 -7.43 0.13 -2.95
C SER A 103 -7.69 -1.36 -2.86
N PHE A 104 -6.79 -2.15 -3.45
CA PHE A 104 -6.80 -3.61 -3.41
C PHE A 104 -5.53 -4.08 -2.69
N SER A 105 -5.69 -4.84 -1.61
CA SER A 105 -4.58 -5.46 -0.88
C SER A 105 -4.78 -6.97 -0.76
N LYS A 106 -3.72 -7.73 -0.98
CA LYS A 106 -3.71 -9.19 -0.82
C LYS A 106 -2.58 -9.59 0.13
N SER A 107 -2.81 -10.65 0.89
CA SER A 107 -1.77 -11.31 1.67
C SER A 107 -1.09 -12.40 0.87
N GLY A 108 0.03 -12.92 1.40
CA GLY A 108 0.72 -14.07 0.80
C GLY A 108 -0.14 -15.34 0.71
N LYS A 109 -1.27 -15.41 1.42
CA LYS A 109 -2.20 -16.55 1.42
C LYS A 109 -3.35 -16.42 0.41
N PHE A 110 -3.39 -15.36 -0.41
CA PHE A 110 -4.49 -15.09 -1.34
C PHE A 110 -4.72 -16.23 -2.35
N GLY A 111 -3.65 -16.89 -2.82
CA GLY A 111 -3.76 -18.12 -3.59
C GLY A 111 -4.20 -17.97 -5.06
N ASP A 112 -4.31 -16.75 -5.59
CA ASP A 112 -4.69 -16.47 -6.98
C ASP A 112 -3.91 -15.26 -7.56
N ASP A 113 -4.02 -15.03 -8.86
CA ASP A 113 -3.48 -13.86 -9.54
C ASP A 113 -4.22 -12.57 -9.12
N LEU A 114 -3.44 -11.52 -8.83
CA LEU A 114 -4.03 -10.26 -8.36
C LEU A 114 -4.87 -9.60 -9.45
N TYR A 115 -4.39 -9.59 -10.69
CA TYR A 115 -4.98 -8.77 -11.75
C TYR A 115 -6.15 -9.47 -12.42
N SER A 116 -5.91 -10.65 -12.96
CA SER A 116 -6.89 -11.46 -13.69
C SER A 116 -7.86 -12.22 -12.79
N GLY A 117 -7.40 -12.70 -11.64
CA GLY A 117 -8.20 -13.44 -10.66
C GLY A 117 -9.08 -12.53 -9.78
N TRP A 118 -8.72 -11.25 -9.62
CA TRP A 118 -9.44 -10.37 -8.69
C TRP A 118 -9.73 -8.96 -9.21
N VAL A 119 -8.73 -8.17 -9.60
CA VAL A 119 -8.94 -6.76 -9.95
C VAL A 119 -9.88 -6.60 -11.15
N SER A 120 -9.66 -7.32 -12.24
CA SER A 120 -10.52 -7.27 -13.44
C SER A 120 -11.96 -7.70 -13.14
N GLN A 121 -12.13 -8.76 -12.34
CA GLN A 121 -13.43 -9.29 -11.95
C GLN A 121 -14.23 -8.28 -11.13
N VAL A 122 -13.57 -7.61 -10.18
CA VAL A 122 -14.21 -6.59 -9.34
C VAL A 122 -14.56 -5.34 -10.15
N LEU A 123 -13.66 -4.89 -11.02
CA LEU A 123 -13.87 -3.70 -11.85
C LEU A 123 -14.82 -3.96 -13.02
N LYS A 124 -15.13 -5.23 -13.32
CA LYS A 124 -15.92 -5.65 -14.49
C LYS A 124 -15.37 -5.05 -15.79
N SER A 125 -14.05 -5.00 -15.88
CA SER A 125 -13.33 -4.40 -16.99
C SER A 125 -12.12 -5.24 -17.32
N ASP A 126 -11.84 -5.33 -18.62
CA ASP A 126 -10.57 -5.85 -19.10
C ASP A 126 -9.44 -4.91 -18.69
N LEU A 127 -8.26 -5.50 -18.50
CA LEU A 127 -7.01 -4.78 -18.32
C LEU A 127 -6.25 -4.82 -19.65
N TYR A 128 -5.64 -3.70 -20.04
CA TYR A 128 -4.82 -3.63 -21.26
C TYR A 128 -3.44 -4.30 -21.03
N VAL A 129 -3.44 -5.64 -21.03
CA VAL A 129 -2.28 -6.47 -20.64
C VAL A 129 -1.67 -7.26 -21.80
N GLN A 130 -2.20 -7.15 -23.03
CA GLN A 130 -1.76 -7.95 -24.18
C GLN A 130 -0.25 -7.86 -24.46
N PHE A 131 0.36 -6.71 -24.16
CA PHE A 131 1.79 -6.45 -24.33
C PHE A 131 2.54 -6.34 -22.99
N TRP A 132 1.93 -6.72 -21.88
CA TRP A 132 2.66 -6.84 -20.62
C TRP A 132 3.65 -8.00 -20.76
N LEU A 133 4.90 -7.73 -20.38
CA LEU A 133 5.91 -8.78 -20.27
C LEU A 133 5.54 -9.68 -19.08
N ASN A 134 4.71 -10.71 -19.32
CA ASN A 134 4.31 -11.68 -18.30
C ASN A 134 5.41 -12.74 -18.09
N SER A 135 6.60 -12.28 -17.69
CA SER A 135 7.81 -13.08 -17.39
C SER A 135 8.31 -14.00 -18.52
N ARG A 136 9.55 -14.47 -18.39
CA ARG A 136 10.15 -15.55 -19.18
C ARG A 136 10.07 -16.86 -18.42
#